data_AF-A0A2V9NS48-F1
#
_entry.id   AF-A0A2V9NS48-F1
#
_cell.length_a   1.000
_cell.length_b   1.000
_cell.length_c   1.000
_cell.angle_alpha   90.00
_cell.angle_beta   90.00
_cell.angle_gamma   90.00
#
_symmetry.space_group_name_H-M   'P 1'
#
loop_
_entity.id
_entity.type
_entity.pdbx_description
1 polymer ?
#
loop_
_entity_poly.entity_id
_entity_poly.type
_entity_poly.pdbx_seq_one_letter_code
_entity_poly.pdbx_strand_id
1 'polypeptide(L)'
;MASRPATRAQASEAALRAMAIILDADVIIAGERGAFRLDCFASRSNEKFQIAAITVAELWHGVEGATEQHRSVREEYLRTLIESVQVLSYTELTAYRHARIWADLESAGKMISAYDLIVAATALENDTPLATFNKRHFAGISGLNLIEPK
;
A
#
# COMPACT_ATOMS: atom_id res chain seq x y z
N MET A 1 -38.07 2.95 -6.49
CA MET A 1 -37.51 1.77 -5.81
C MET A 1 -36.27 2.25 -5.06
N ALA A 2 -36.46 2.71 -3.82
CA ALA A 2 -35.37 3.30 -3.02
C ALA A 2 -34.61 2.17 -2.28
N SER A 3 -33.31 2.04 -2.54
CA SER A 3 -32.44 1.11 -1.81
C SER A 3 -32.44 1.45 -0.32
N ARG A 4 -32.72 0.45 0.52
CA ARG A 4 -32.60 0.55 1.98
C ARG A 4 -31.13 0.70 2.36
N PRO A 5 -30.79 1.53 3.37
CA PRO A 5 -29.42 1.58 3.88
C PRO A 5 -29.08 0.25 4.57
N ALA A 6 -27.85 -0.22 4.39
CA ALA A 6 -27.35 -1.43 5.03
C ALA A 6 -27.41 -1.27 6.56
N THR A 7 -27.74 -2.35 7.26
CA THR A 7 -27.89 -2.35 8.72
C THR A 7 -26.53 -2.35 9.43
N ARG A 8 -26.46 -1.80 10.65
CA ARG A 8 -25.27 -1.75 11.52
C ARG A 8 -24.58 -3.11 11.72
N ALA A 9 -25.34 -4.21 11.58
CA ALA A 9 -24.82 -5.59 11.61
C ALA A 9 -24.04 -5.97 10.34
N GLN A 10 -24.45 -5.52 9.15
CA GLN A 10 -23.71 -5.75 7.90
C GLN A 10 -22.41 -4.94 7.84
N ALA A 11 -22.39 -3.74 8.44
CA ALA A 11 -21.16 -2.96 8.64
C ALA A 11 -20.20 -3.64 9.64
N SER A 12 -20.74 -4.34 10.65
CA SER A 12 -19.97 -5.12 11.63
C SER A 12 -19.41 -6.42 11.05
N GLU A 13 -20.08 -7.02 10.07
CA GLU A 13 -19.66 -8.27 9.42
C GLU A 13 -18.60 -8.01 8.33
N ALA A 14 -18.64 -6.84 7.68
CA ALA A 14 -17.55 -6.35 6.83
C ALA A 14 -16.26 -6.07 7.62
N ALA A 15 -16.38 -5.57 8.85
CA ALA A 15 -15.25 -5.34 9.76
C ALA A 15 -14.67 -6.62 10.39
N LEU A 16 -15.39 -7.75 10.31
CA LEU A 16 -14.97 -9.06 10.83
C LEU A 16 -14.31 -9.95 9.77
N ARG A 17 -14.27 -9.53 8.50
CA ARG A 17 -13.36 -10.14 7.53
C ARG A 17 -11.95 -9.68 7.88
N ALA A 18 -10.98 -10.61 7.91
CA ALA A 18 -9.57 -10.25 8.04
C ALA A 18 -9.29 -9.06 7.12
N MET A 19 -9.06 -7.88 7.70
CA MET A 19 -8.84 -6.67 6.91
C MET A 19 -7.47 -6.82 6.24
N ALA A 20 -7.32 -6.31 5.03
CA ALA A 20 -6.04 -6.28 4.36
C ALA A 20 -5.42 -4.90 4.54
N ILE A 21 -4.10 -4.80 4.53
CA ILE A 21 -3.38 -3.53 4.48
C ILE A 21 -2.41 -3.59 3.31
N ILE A 22 -2.45 -2.58 2.45
CA ILE A 22 -1.40 -2.36 1.47
C ILE A 22 -0.25 -1.63 2.15
N LEU A 23 0.95 -2.17 2.03
CA LEU A 23 2.16 -1.53 2.54
C LEU A 23 2.80 -0.69 1.43
N ASP A 24 3.09 0.57 1.76
CA ASP A 24 3.96 1.43 0.96
C ASP A 24 5.43 0.97 1.07
N ALA A 25 6.27 1.37 0.11
CA ALA A 25 7.67 0.98 0.03
C ALA A 25 8.44 1.41 1.31
N ASP A 26 8.13 2.58 1.85
CA ASP A 26 8.81 3.13 3.02
C ASP A 26 8.61 2.28 4.28
N VAL A 27 7.43 1.68 4.47
CA VAL A 27 7.12 0.78 5.59
C VAL A 27 7.93 -0.50 5.47
N ILE A 28 8.02 -1.05 4.26
CA ILE A 28 8.77 -2.28 3.98
C ILE A 28 10.26 -2.06 4.19
N ILE A 29 10.80 -0.94 3.69
CA ILE A 29 12.22 -0.56 3.84
C ILE A 29 12.56 -0.29 5.30
N ALA A 30 11.66 0.32 6.08
CA ALA A 30 11.87 0.50 7.51
C ALA A 30 11.91 -0.86 8.24
N GLY A 31 11.07 -1.82 7.82
CA GLY A 31 11.12 -3.21 8.30
C GLY A 31 12.46 -3.89 8.01
N GLU A 32 12.92 -3.82 6.76
CA GLU A 32 14.20 -4.37 6.31
C GLU A 32 15.37 -3.84 7.15
N ARG A 33 15.36 -2.53 7.43
CA ARG A 33 16.42 -1.84 8.18
C ARG A 33 16.32 -2.03 9.69
N GLY A 34 15.32 -2.75 10.19
CA GLY A 34 15.06 -2.92 11.62
C GLY A 34 14.59 -1.64 12.34
N ALA A 35 14.25 -0.58 11.58
CA ALA A 35 13.71 0.67 12.12
C ALA A 35 12.22 0.54 12.47
N PHE A 36 11.53 -0.47 11.93
CA PHE A 36 10.14 -0.76 12.20
C PHE A 36 9.92 -2.26 12.39
N ARG A 37 9.06 -2.64 13.33
CA ARG A 37 8.73 -4.04 13.63
C ARG A 37 7.47 -4.46 12.87
N LEU A 38 7.66 -4.85 11.61
CA LEU A 38 6.59 -5.26 10.71
C LEU A 38 5.79 -6.47 11.26
N ASP A 39 6.46 -7.36 11.96
CA ASP A 39 5.89 -8.52 12.66
C ASP A 39 4.95 -8.11 13.80
N CYS A 40 5.36 -7.13 14.61
CA CYS A 40 4.52 -6.59 15.68
C CYS A 40 3.30 -5.87 15.10
N PHE A 41 3.46 -5.14 14.00
CA PHE A 41 2.36 -4.51 13.29
C PHE A 41 1.35 -5.53 12.76
N ALA A 42 1.81 -6.61 12.14
CA ALA A 42 0.96 -7.71 11.66
C ALA A 42 0.16 -8.37 12.79
N SER A 43 0.81 -8.62 13.93
CA SER A 43 0.18 -9.31 15.06
C SER A 43 -0.92 -8.49 15.74
N ARG A 44 -0.82 -7.15 15.73
CA ARG A 44 -1.79 -6.25 16.34
C ARG A 44 -3.03 -6.05 15.47
N SER A 45 -2.86 -6.09 14.16
CA SER A 45 -3.93 -5.82 13.22
C SER A 45 -4.79 -7.06 12.97
N ASN A 46 -4.24 -8.28 13.11
CA ASN A 46 -4.89 -9.50 12.61
C ASN A 46 -5.25 -9.37 11.11
N GLU A 47 -4.47 -8.52 10.40
CA GLU A 47 -4.68 -8.14 9.01
C GLU A 47 -3.67 -8.84 8.09
N LYS A 48 -4.09 -9.10 6.85
CA LYS A 48 -3.19 -9.64 5.82
C LYS A 48 -2.49 -8.50 5.10
N PHE A 49 -1.17 -8.61 4.92
CA PHE A 49 -0.44 -7.62 4.14
C PHE A 49 -0.51 -7.92 2.65
N GLN A 50 -0.59 -6.84 1.89
CA GLN A 50 -0.56 -6.80 0.44
C GLN A 50 0.42 -5.71 0.01
N ILE A 51 0.90 -5.80 -1.24
CA ILE A 51 1.74 -4.76 -1.83
C ILE A 51 1.32 -4.54 -3.29
N ALA A 52 1.46 -3.31 -3.78
CA ALA A 52 1.28 -3.05 -5.20
C ALA A 52 2.47 -3.62 -5.99
N ALA A 53 2.23 -4.10 -7.22
CA ALA A 53 3.31 -4.59 -8.08
C ALA A 53 4.37 -3.51 -8.37
N ILE A 54 4.00 -2.23 -8.37
CA ILE A 54 4.97 -1.13 -8.51
C ILE A 54 5.94 -1.07 -7.33
N THR A 55 5.46 -1.34 -6.11
CA THR A 55 6.30 -1.39 -4.90
C THR A 55 7.34 -2.49 -5.00
N VAL A 56 7.00 -3.63 -5.63
CA VAL A 56 7.99 -4.69 -5.92
C VAL A 56 9.11 -4.17 -6.83
N ALA A 57 8.79 -3.37 -7.85
CA ALA A 57 9.80 -2.76 -8.71
C ALA A 57 10.69 -1.76 -7.95
N GLU A 58 10.12 -0.95 -7.06
CA GLU A 58 10.89 -0.02 -6.20
C GLU A 58 11.87 -0.76 -5.28
N LEU A 59 11.43 -1.89 -4.70
CA LEU A 59 12.27 -2.71 -3.84
C LEU A 59 13.39 -3.40 -4.63
N TRP A 60 13.11 -3.95 -5.82
CA TRP A 60 14.15 -4.49 -6.71
C TRP A 60 15.15 -3.42 -7.14
N HIS A 61 14.69 -2.21 -7.44
CA HIS A 61 15.58 -1.09 -7.72
C HIS A 61 16.50 -0.79 -6.53
N GLY A 62 15.99 -0.89 -5.30
CA GLY A 62 16.78 -0.78 -4.07
C GLY A 62 17.82 -1.89 -3.86
N VAL A 63 17.57 -3.10 -4.39
CA VAL A 63 18.53 -4.22 -4.44
C VAL A 63 19.62 -3.95 -5.48
N GLU A 64 19.25 -3.57 -6.70
CA GLU A 64 20.19 -3.30 -7.79
C GLU A 64 21.15 -2.15 -7.45
N GLY A 65 20.63 -1.11 -6.81
CA GLY A 65 21.41 0.04 -6.33
C GLY A 65 22.23 -0.22 -5.04
N ALA A 66 22.13 -1.40 -4.43
CA ALA A 66 22.87 -1.71 -3.20
C ALA A 66 24.35 -2.04 -3.48
N THR A 67 25.21 -1.73 -2.51
CA THR A 67 26.61 -2.20 -2.49
C THR A 67 26.66 -3.72 -2.43
N GLU A 68 27.73 -4.32 -2.94
CA GLU A 68 27.93 -5.78 -2.93
C GLU A 68 27.71 -6.40 -1.54
N GLN A 69 28.20 -5.76 -0.49
CA GLN A 69 28.01 -6.17 0.91
C GLN A 69 26.53 -6.31 1.33
N HIS A 70 25.63 -5.49 0.79
CA HIS A 70 24.23 -5.42 1.21
C HIS A 70 23.25 -6.07 0.22
N ARG A 71 23.67 -6.26 -1.04
CA ARG A 71 22.79 -6.75 -2.12
C ARG A 71 22.13 -8.09 -1.78
N SER A 72 22.91 -9.08 -1.35
CA SER A 72 22.37 -10.42 -1.05
C SER A 72 21.35 -10.41 0.09
N VAL A 73 21.60 -9.64 1.15
CA VAL A 73 20.68 -9.53 2.30
C VAL A 73 19.37 -8.86 1.87
N ARG A 74 19.43 -7.82 1.04
CA ARG A 74 18.24 -7.14 0.52
C ARG A 74 17.43 -8.03 -0.40
N GLU A 75 18.11 -8.76 -1.29
CA GLU A 75 17.46 -9.69 -2.19
C GLU A 75 16.72 -10.80 -1.42
N GLU A 76 17.37 -11.39 -0.42
CA GLU A 76 16.76 -12.42 0.44
C GLU A 76 15.53 -11.89 1.18
N TYR A 77 15.63 -10.68 1.75
CA TYR A 77 14.49 -10.02 2.41
C TYR A 77 13.32 -9.80 1.45
N LEU A 78 13.58 -9.28 0.26
CA LEU A 78 12.55 -9.02 -0.76
C LEU A 78 11.87 -10.32 -1.21
N ARG A 79 12.63 -11.39 -1.48
CA ARG A 79 12.08 -12.69 -1.87
C ARG A 79 11.19 -13.26 -0.78
N THR A 80 11.67 -13.26 0.46
CA THR A 80 10.89 -13.69 1.62
C THR A 80 9.60 -12.89 1.79
N LEU A 81 9.67 -11.56 1.60
CA LEU A 81 8.50 -10.69 1.66
C LEU A 81 7.47 -11.07 0.60
N ILE A 82 7.87 -11.16 -0.67
CA ILE A 82 6.97 -11.46 -1.80
C ILE A 82 6.29 -12.83 -1.64
N GLU A 83 6.97 -13.81 -1.06
CA GLU A 83 6.38 -15.12 -0.75
C GLU A 83 5.32 -15.05 0.38
N SER A 84 5.41 -14.05 1.26
CA SER A 84 4.55 -13.92 2.43
C SER A 84 3.34 -13.00 2.24
N VAL A 85 3.32 -12.17 1.19
CA VAL A 85 2.26 -11.17 0.94
C VAL A 85 1.61 -11.35 -0.42
N GLN A 86 0.37 -10.87 -0.58
CA GLN A 86 -0.25 -10.81 -1.90
C GLN A 86 0.27 -9.60 -2.68
N VAL A 87 0.81 -9.85 -3.89
CA VAL A 87 1.17 -8.78 -4.83
C VAL A 87 -0.03 -8.45 -5.73
N LEU A 88 -0.48 -7.20 -5.72
CA LEU A 88 -1.61 -6.72 -6.50
C LEU A 88 -1.13 -6.16 -7.84
N SER A 89 -1.68 -6.70 -8.94
CA SER A 89 -1.32 -6.31 -10.31
C SER A 89 -1.80 -4.91 -10.67
N TYR A 90 -1.09 -4.25 -11.59
CA TYR A 90 -1.56 -3.04 -12.24
C TYR A 90 -2.51 -3.40 -13.38
N THR A 91 -3.81 -3.19 -13.18
CA THR A 91 -4.86 -3.53 -14.14
C THR A 91 -5.32 -2.28 -14.92
N GLU A 92 -6.18 -2.47 -15.92
CA GLU A 92 -6.87 -1.35 -16.59
C GLU A 92 -7.69 -0.51 -15.59
N LEU A 93 -8.31 -1.15 -14.60
CA LEU A 93 -9.05 -0.45 -13.55
C LEU A 93 -8.10 0.35 -12.65
N THR A 94 -6.94 -0.22 -12.29
CA THR A 94 -5.90 0.52 -11.56
C THR A 94 -5.46 1.75 -12.36
N ALA A 95 -5.25 1.59 -13.67
CA ALA A 95 -4.85 2.66 -14.57
C ALA A 95 -5.89 3.78 -14.65
N TYR A 96 -7.18 3.43 -14.71
CA TYR A 96 -8.26 4.40 -14.67
C TYR A 96 -8.29 5.18 -13.34
N ARG A 97 -8.13 4.49 -12.20
CA ARG A 97 -8.06 5.14 -10.88
C ARG A 97 -6.85 6.06 -10.79
N HIS A 98 -5.68 5.61 -11.24
CA HIS A 98 -4.46 6.38 -11.33
C HIS A 98 -4.67 7.67 -12.13
N ALA A 99 -5.19 7.58 -13.35
CA ALA A 99 -5.44 8.76 -14.19
C ALA A 99 -6.38 9.78 -13.52
N ARG A 100 -7.39 9.31 -12.79
CA ARG A 100 -8.30 10.20 -12.04
C ARG A 100 -7.59 10.92 -10.89
N ILE A 101 -6.85 10.18 -10.07
CA ILE A 101 -6.08 10.78 -8.95
C ILE A 101 -5.10 11.81 -9.49
N TRP A 102 -4.43 11.49 -10.61
CA TRP A 102 -3.50 12.41 -11.25
C TRP A 102 -4.20 13.70 -11.68
N ALA A 103 -5.30 13.62 -12.44
CA ALA A 103 -6.05 14.80 -12.88
C ALA A 103 -6.55 15.65 -11.69
N ASP A 104 -7.04 14.99 -10.63
CA ASP A 104 -7.52 15.67 -9.43
C ASP A 104 -6.38 16.42 -8.71
N LEU A 105 -5.22 15.79 -8.52
CA LEU A 105 -4.06 16.41 -7.88
C LEU A 105 -3.45 17.53 -8.74
N GLU A 106 -3.34 17.33 -10.04
CA GLU A 106 -2.84 18.34 -10.99
C GLU A 106 -3.72 19.59 -10.97
N SER A 107 -5.06 19.41 -10.98
CA SER A 107 -6.00 20.53 -10.87
C SER A 107 -5.89 21.30 -9.55
N ALA A 108 -5.43 20.63 -8.49
CA ALA A 108 -5.20 21.20 -7.16
C ALA A 108 -3.78 21.79 -7.00
N GLY A 109 -2.95 21.81 -8.05
CA GLY A 109 -1.57 22.29 -7.98
C GLY A 109 -0.65 21.42 -7.12
N LYS A 110 -1.01 20.14 -6.93
CA LYS A 110 -0.23 19.17 -6.18
C LYS A 110 0.44 18.19 -7.14
N MET A 111 1.67 17.78 -6.80
CA MET A 111 2.38 16.76 -7.55
C MET A 111 2.97 15.77 -6.56
N ILE A 112 2.74 14.48 -6.83
CA ILE A 112 3.32 13.35 -6.08
C ILE A 112 4.02 12.45 -7.09
N SER A 113 4.79 11.47 -6.60
CA SER A 113 5.50 10.56 -7.50
C SER A 113 4.52 9.74 -8.35
N ALA A 114 4.94 9.37 -9.57
CA ALA A 114 4.14 8.49 -10.42
C ALA A 114 3.94 7.10 -9.80
N TYR A 115 4.87 6.66 -8.93
CA TYR A 115 4.74 5.39 -8.22
C TYR A 115 3.75 5.49 -7.06
N ASP A 116 3.77 6.60 -6.32
CA ASP A 116 2.80 6.90 -5.24
C ASP A 116 1.38 6.96 -5.80
N LEU A 117 1.20 7.53 -7.01
CA LEU A 117 -0.09 7.53 -7.71
C LEU A 117 -0.58 6.10 -7.98
N ILE A 118 0.31 5.21 -8.43
CA ILE A 118 -0.04 3.81 -8.70
C ILE A 118 -0.40 3.09 -7.39
N VAL A 119 0.38 3.26 -6.33
CA VAL A 119 0.10 2.67 -5.01
C VAL A 119 -1.26 3.13 -4.48
N ALA A 120 -1.54 4.44 -4.55
CA ALA A 120 -2.83 5.01 -4.14
C ALA A 120 -3.99 4.47 -4.98
N ALA A 121 -3.80 4.34 -6.29
CA ALA A 121 -4.80 3.78 -7.20
C ALA A 121 -5.10 2.31 -6.90
N THR A 122 -4.07 1.51 -6.61
CA THR A 122 -4.20 0.11 -6.19
C THR A 122 -4.99 0.01 -4.89
N ALA A 123 -4.71 0.87 -3.91
CA ALA A 123 -5.45 0.91 -2.64
C ALA A 123 -6.93 1.26 -2.82
N LEU A 124 -7.24 2.26 -3.64
CA LEU A 124 -8.61 2.67 -3.95
C LEU A 124 -9.38 1.61 -4.75
N GLU A 125 -8.73 0.90 -5.66
CA GLU A 125 -9.37 -0.19 -6.41
C GLU A 125 -9.81 -1.34 -5.50
N ASN A 126 -8.99 -1.65 -4.49
CA ASN A 126 -9.19 -2.78 -3.59
C ASN A 126 -9.94 -2.40 -2.29
N ASP A 127 -10.37 -1.14 -2.14
CA ASP A 127 -10.98 -0.61 -0.90
C ASP A 127 -10.15 -0.94 0.36
N THR A 128 -8.83 -0.85 0.21
CA THR A 128 -7.86 -1.35 1.19
C THR A 128 -7.06 -0.19 1.78
N PRO A 129 -6.92 -0.10 3.12
CA PRO A 129 -6.06 0.89 3.76
C PRO A 129 -4.61 0.82 3.30
N LEU A 130 -3.97 1.99 3.17
CA LEU A 130 -2.56 2.13 2.82
C LEU A 130 -1.75 2.51 4.06
N ALA A 131 -0.81 1.66 4.46
CA ALA A 131 0.16 1.97 5.51
C ALA A 131 1.38 2.66 4.89
N THR A 132 1.72 3.85 5.40
CA THR A 132 2.84 4.67 4.92
C THR A 132 3.38 5.55 6.06
N PHE A 133 4.69 5.80 6.07
CA PHE A 133 5.29 6.83 6.93
C PHE A 133 5.24 8.22 6.28
N ASN A 134 4.94 8.30 4.98
CA ASN A 134 4.87 9.53 4.20
C ASN A 134 3.44 10.00 3.91
N LYS A 135 2.55 10.00 4.92
CA LYS A 135 1.12 10.39 4.76
C LYS A 135 0.89 11.69 3.99
N ARG A 136 1.82 12.63 4.11
CA ARG A 136 1.79 13.92 3.39
C ARG A 136 1.77 13.78 1.86
N HIS A 137 2.39 12.74 1.29
CA HIS A 137 2.35 12.48 -0.16
C HIS A 137 0.94 12.12 -0.59
N PHE A 138 0.24 11.33 0.21
CA PHE A 138 -1.11 10.87 -0.10
C PHE A 138 -2.21 11.85 0.36
N ALA A 139 -1.83 12.98 0.96
CA ALA A 139 -2.76 13.94 1.54
C ALA A 139 -3.56 14.68 0.45
N GLY A 140 -4.87 14.45 0.45
CA GLY A 140 -5.81 15.05 -0.50
C GLY A 140 -6.32 14.10 -1.58
N ILE A 141 -5.89 12.84 -1.57
CA ILE A 141 -6.50 11.79 -2.39
C ILE A 141 -7.83 11.38 -1.72
N SER A 142 -8.94 11.68 -2.39
CA SER A 142 -10.28 11.40 -1.85
C SER A 142 -10.54 9.89 -1.75
N GLY A 143 -11.09 9.45 -0.61
CA GLY A 143 -11.44 8.05 -0.36
C GLY A 143 -10.27 7.15 0.07
N LEU A 144 -9.03 7.65 0.09
CA LEU A 144 -7.87 6.86 0.49
C LEU A 144 -7.74 6.82 2.02
N ASN A 145 -7.82 5.63 2.61
CA ASN A 145 -7.62 5.43 4.04
C ASN A 145 -6.13 5.23 4.35
N LEU A 146 -5.55 6.09 5.19
CA LEU A 146 -4.12 6.07 5.51
C LEU A 146 -3.86 5.62 6.95
N ILE A 147 -3.11 4.53 7.09
CA ILE A 147 -2.62 4.01 8.36
C ILE A 147 -1.19 4.51 8.59
N GLU A 148 -0.94 5.05 9.77
CA GLU A 148 0.43 5.35 10.22
C GLU A 148 0.91 4.18 11.07
N PRO A 149 1.96 3.46 10.64
CA PRO A 149 2.51 2.39 11.46
C PRO A 149 3.12 2.98 12.76
N LYS A 150 2.75 2.43 13.92
CA LYS A 150 3.21 2.88 15.26
C LYS A 150 4.00 1.82 16.00
#